data_AF-A0A8K0A9J1-F1
#
_entry.id   AF-A0A8K0A9J1-F1
#
_cell.length_a   1.000
_cell.length_b   1.000
_cell.length_c   1.000
_cell.angle_alpha   90.00
_cell.angle_beta   90.00
_cell.angle_gamma   90.00
#
_symmetry.space_group_name_H-M   'P 1'
#
loop_
_entity.id
_entity.type
_entity.pdbx_description
1 polymer ?
#
loop_
_entity_poly.entity_id
_entity_poly.type
_entity_poly.pdbx_seq_one_letter_code
_entity_poly.pdbx_strand_id
1 'polypeptide(L)'
;MASIYKVRCKDKFLKEEVDPMLLTTLDDFTLSNSSSSSLEGPQHISDPADFVRQHGAQFSVYSVDFDRRVLGMVRVRKGVNVNRAPFFFQAQRESAEELLLIPFDELPAVVEAV
;
A
#
# COMPACT_ATOMS: atom_id res chain seq x y z
N MET A 1 -7.59 -13.72 -1.87
CA MET A 1 -6.21 -13.94 -1.42
C MET A 1 -5.49 -12.61 -1.34
N ALA A 2 -4.95 -12.29 -0.15
CA ALA A 2 -4.11 -11.12 0.03
C ALA A 2 -2.84 -11.17 -0.84
N SER A 3 -2.38 -9.99 -1.23
CA SER A 3 -1.22 -9.84 -2.11
C SER A 3 -0.43 -8.58 -1.77
N ILE A 4 0.88 -8.64 -1.98
CA ILE A 4 1.78 -7.50 -1.87
C ILE A 4 2.38 -7.17 -3.23
N TYR A 5 2.43 -5.89 -3.53
CA TYR A 5 2.96 -5.33 -4.77
C TYR A 5 4.08 -4.37 -4.45
N LYS A 6 5.20 -4.47 -5.19
CA LYS A 6 6.19 -3.38 -5.24
C LYS A 6 5.62 -2.26 -6.10
N VAL A 7 5.41 -1.10 -5.50
CA VAL A 7 4.73 0.03 -6.15
C VAL A 7 5.56 1.29 -6.08
N ARG A 8 5.22 2.23 -6.95
CA ARG A 8 5.63 3.62 -6.85
C ARG A 8 4.46 4.54 -7.19
N CYS A 9 4.53 5.76 -6.68
CA CYS A 9 3.59 6.82 -7.03
C CYS A 9 3.55 7.09 -8.54
N LYS A 10 2.36 7.34 -9.10
CA LYS A 10 2.23 7.83 -10.48
C LYS A 10 2.89 9.21 -10.64
N ASP A 11 3.62 9.40 -11.73
CA ASP A 11 4.33 10.65 -12.08
C ASP A 11 3.47 11.92 -11.97
N LYS A 12 2.17 11.84 -12.27
CA LYS A 12 1.26 13.01 -12.19
C LYS A 12 1.25 13.64 -10.80
N PHE A 13 1.39 12.84 -9.75
CA PHE A 13 1.42 13.32 -8.37
C PHE A 13 2.80 13.83 -7.93
N LEU A 14 3.86 13.55 -8.71
CA LEU A 14 5.21 13.99 -8.41
C LEU A 14 5.60 15.27 -9.17
N LYS A 15 4.93 15.56 -10.29
CA LYS A 15 5.27 16.65 -11.21
C LYS A 15 4.31 17.84 -11.15
N GLU A 16 3.07 17.62 -10.72
CA GLU A 16 2.05 18.67 -10.64
C GLU A 16 1.86 19.11 -9.19
N GLU A 17 1.53 20.39 -8.96
CA GLU A 17 0.99 20.83 -7.67
C GLU A 17 -0.41 20.25 -7.52
N VAL A 18 -0.45 19.01 -7.07
CA VAL A 18 -1.70 18.30 -6.84
C VAL A 18 -2.22 18.64 -5.45
N ASP A 19 -3.54 18.85 -5.34
CA ASP A 19 -4.20 19.09 -4.06
C ASP A 19 -3.81 17.98 -3.06
N PRO A 20 -3.15 18.34 -1.94
CA PRO A 20 -2.71 17.38 -0.94
C PRO A 20 -3.86 16.65 -0.25
N MET A 21 -5.09 17.17 -0.36
CA MET A 21 -6.33 16.57 0.17
C MET A 21 -7.07 15.70 -0.85
N LEU A 22 -6.48 15.39 -2.00
CA LEU A 22 -7.08 14.45 -2.94
C LEU A 22 -7.38 13.10 -2.26
N LEU A 23 -8.53 12.55 -2.63
CA LEU A 23 -8.94 11.22 -2.20
C LEU A 23 -7.86 10.19 -2.57
N THR A 24 -7.48 9.36 -1.61
CA THR A 24 -6.55 8.26 -1.82
C THR A 24 -7.24 7.16 -2.60
N THR A 25 -6.60 6.68 -3.66
CA THR A 25 -7.12 5.57 -4.47
C THR A 25 -6.03 4.56 -4.75
N LEU A 26 -6.39 3.28 -4.88
CA LEU A 26 -5.40 2.25 -5.26
C LEU A 26 -4.82 2.48 -6.65
N ASP A 27 -5.51 3.26 -7.48
CA ASP A 27 -5.04 3.68 -8.80
C ASP A 27 -4.01 4.81 -8.74
N ASP A 28 -3.60 5.27 -7.56
CA ASP A 28 -2.53 6.25 -7.41
C ASP A 28 -1.14 5.66 -7.70
N PHE A 29 -1.06 4.33 -7.74
CA PHE A 29 0.18 3.58 -7.84
C PHE A 29 0.41 2.98 -9.22
N THR A 30 1.68 2.71 -9.52
CA THR A 30 2.13 1.88 -10.64
C THR A 30 3.05 0.78 -10.11
N LEU A 31 3.09 -0.36 -10.79
CA LEU A 31 4.02 -1.42 -10.45
C LEU A 31 5.46 -0.94 -10.71
N SER A 32 6.32 -1.14 -9.72
CA SER A 32 7.74 -0.81 -9.83
C SER A 32 8.46 -1.95 -10.55
N ASN A 33 8.49 -1.88 -11.88
CA ASN A 33 9.24 -2.83 -12.70
C ASN A 33 10.74 -2.46 -12.59
N SER A 34 11.45 -2.98 -11.58
CA SER A 34 12.90 -2.84 -11.52
C SER A 34 13.52 -3.53 -12.73
N SER A 35 14.15 -2.75 -13.59
CA SER A 35 14.83 -3.18 -14.81
C SER A 35 16.05 -4.04 -14.49
N SER A 36 15.82 -5.34 -14.26
CA SER A 36 16.69 -6.47 -14.65
C SER A 36 16.17 -7.75 -14.00
N SER A 37 15.73 -8.71 -14.83
CA SER A 37 15.73 -10.14 -14.48
C SER A 37 14.85 -10.58 -13.29
N SER A 38 13.53 -10.37 -13.38
CA SER A 38 12.46 -11.31 -13.00
C SER A 38 11.13 -10.56 -13.02
N LEU A 39 10.14 -11.11 -13.73
CA LEU A 39 8.75 -10.66 -13.67
C LEU A 39 8.19 -11.01 -12.28
N GLU A 40 8.60 -10.31 -11.23
CA GLU A 40 7.96 -10.45 -9.92
C GLU A 40 6.61 -9.75 -10.01
N GLY A 41 5.59 -10.54 -10.37
CA GLY A 41 4.20 -10.16 -10.21
C GLY A 41 3.82 -10.00 -8.72
N PRO A 42 2.53 -9.83 -8.40
CA PRO A 42 2.08 -9.83 -7.01
C PRO A 42 2.62 -11.05 -6.25
N GLN A 43 3.22 -10.81 -5.09
CA GLN A 43 3.51 -11.88 -4.16
C GLN A 43 2.24 -12.17 -3.36
N HIS A 44 1.74 -13.39 -3.48
CA HIS A 44 0.57 -13.84 -2.76
C HIS A 44 0.92 -14.20 -1.32
N ILE A 45 0.03 -13.84 -0.40
CA ILE A 45 0.19 -14.12 1.02
C ILE A 45 -0.77 -15.25 1.38
N SER A 46 -0.21 -16.41 1.71
CA SER A 46 -0.98 -17.61 2.02
C SER A 46 -1.70 -17.53 3.36
N ASP A 47 -1.12 -16.82 4.33
CA ASP A 47 -1.71 -16.55 5.65
C ASP A 47 -1.66 -15.03 5.95
N PRO A 48 -2.72 -14.29 5.60
CA PRO A 48 -2.78 -12.84 5.82
C PRO A 48 -2.71 -12.47 7.30
N ALA A 49 -3.25 -13.31 8.19
CA ALA A 49 -3.33 -13.03 9.62
C ALA A 49 -1.94 -13.12 10.26
N ASP A 50 -1.19 -14.19 9.98
CA ASP A 50 0.18 -14.33 10.47
C ASP A 50 1.11 -13.27 9.85
N PHE A 51 0.94 -12.96 8.56
CA PHE A 51 1.70 -11.89 7.91
C PHE A 51 1.49 -10.53 8.59
N VAL A 52 0.24 -10.15 8.85
CA VAL A 52 -0.07 -8.86 9.52
C VAL A 52 0.42 -8.86 10.96
N ARG A 53 0.37 -10.00 11.68
CA ARG A 53 0.96 -10.11 13.02
C ARG A 53 2.46 -9.83 13.01
N GLN A 54 3.19 -10.34 12.01
CA GLN A 54 4.65 -10.20 11.94
C GLN A 54 5.10 -8.86 11.33
N HIS A 55 4.34 -8.32 10.37
CA HIS A 55 4.78 -7.19 9.54
C HIS A 55 3.83 -5.99 9.55
N GLY A 56 2.63 -6.12 10.12
CA GLY A 56 1.56 -5.11 10.04
C GLY A 56 1.94 -3.74 10.57
N ALA A 57 2.81 -3.66 11.57
CA ALA A 57 3.33 -2.38 12.11
C ALA A 57 4.13 -1.56 11.08
N GLN A 58 4.57 -2.18 9.98
CA GLN A 58 5.29 -1.52 8.89
C GLN A 58 4.34 -0.92 7.84
N PHE A 59 3.06 -1.31 7.90
CA PHE A 59 2.03 -0.87 6.98
C PHE A 59 1.09 0.12 7.66
N SER A 60 0.51 0.99 6.85
CA SER A 60 -0.48 1.97 7.29
C SER A 60 -1.63 1.98 6.29
N VAL A 61 -2.86 2.13 6.77
CA VAL A 61 -4.05 2.16 5.90
C VAL A 61 -3.92 3.33 4.93
N TYR A 62 -4.21 3.07 3.66
CA TYR A 62 -4.17 4.06 2.60
C TYR A 62 -5.54 4.29 1.97
N SER A 63 -6.23 3.22 1.56
CA SER A 63 -7.52 3.30 0.88
C SER A 63 -8.37 2.07 1.18
N VAL A 64 -9.68 2.25 1.28
CA VAL A 64 -10.66 1.16 1.31
C VAL A 64 -11.41 1.20 -0.02
N ASP A 65 -11.22 0.18 -0.85
CA ASP A 65 -11.86 0.09 -2.16
C ASP A 65 -13.05 -0.87 -2.06
N PHE A 66 -14.25 -0.30 -1.99
CA PHE A 66 -15.49 -1.07 -1.87
C PHE A 66 -15.89 -1.78 -3.16
N ASP A 67 -15.55 -1.21 -4.32
CA ASP A 67 -15.87 -1.80 -5.62
C ASP A 67 -15.03 -3.07 -5.83
N ARG A 68 -13.74 -3.02 -5.50
CA ARG A 68 -12.83 -4.18 -5.53
C ARG A 68 -12.91 -5.04 -4.27
N ARG A 69 -13.62 -4.59 -3.23
CA ARG A 69 -13.74 -5.23 -1.90
C ARG A 69 -12.39 -5.54 -1.25
N VAL A 70 -11.48 -4.57 -1.24
CA VAL A 70 -10.13 -4.73 -0.66
C VAL A 70 -9.75 -3.54 0.23
N LEU A 71 -9.02 -3.83 1.30
CA LEU A 71 -8.29 -2.85 2.10
C LEU A 71 -6.88 -2.72 1.53
N GLY A 72 -6.50 -1.51 1.13
CA GLY A 72 -5.15 -1.17 0.72
C GLY A 72 -4.35 -0.55 1.85
N MET A 73 -3.21 -1.14 2.16
CA MET A 73 -2.25 -0.64 3.12
C MET A 73 -0.90 -0.41 2.45
N VAL A 74 -0.22 0.66 2.82
CA VAL A 74 1.07 1.03 2.23
C VAL A 74 2.18 0.92 3.25
N ARG A 75 3.32 0.42 2.78
CA ARG A 75 4.61 0.57 3.44
C ARG A 75 5.42 1.59 2.66
N VAL A 76 5.96 2.56 3.38
CA VAL A 76 6.83 3.59 2.81
C VAL A 76 8.28 3.18 2.87
N ARG A 77 9.09 3.79 2.00
CA ARG A 77 10.54 3.63 1.96
C ARG A 77 11.17 3.80 3.34
N LYS A 78 12.14 2.93 3.65
CA LYS A 78 12.87 2.97 4.93
C LYS A 78 13.48 4.35 5.18
N GLY A 79 13.23 4.89 6.38
CA GLY A 79 13.73 6.21 6.80
C GLY A 79 12.75 7.36 6.57
N VAL A 80 11.66 7.15 5.82
CA VAL A 80 10.59 8.14 5.70
C VAL A 80 9.68 8.09 6.94
N ASN A 81 9.48 9.24 7.59
CA ASN A 81 8.54 9.37 8.70
C ASN A 81 7.31 10.17 8.26
N VAL A 82 6.29 9.45 7.76
CA VAL A 82 5.03 10.06 7.28
C VAL A 82 4.23 10.75 8.39
N ASN A 83 4.41 10.37 9.65
CA ASN A 83 3.70 10.98 10.79
C ASN A 83 4.17 12.42 11.07
N ARG A 84 5.32 12.82 10.52
CA ARG A 84 5.84 14.19 10.64
C ARG A 84 5.50 15.04 9.42
N ALA A 85 4.87 14.48 8.39
CA ALA A 85 4.48 15.23 7.22
C ALA A 85 3.21 16.05 7.51
N PRO A 86 3.10 17.28 6.98
CA PRO A 86 1.88 18.07 7.09
C PRO A 86 0.67 17.40 6.41
N PHE A 87 0.93 16.59 5.38
CA PHE A 87 -0.08 15.85 4.63
C PHE A 87 0.27 14.36 4.61
N PHE A 88 -0.30 13.62 5.55
CA PHE A 88 0.01 12.20 5.78
C PHE A 88 -0.20 11.32 4.53
N PHE A 89 -1.36 11.43 3.89
CA PHE A 89 -1.71 10.62 2.72
C PHE A 89 -0.87 10.95 1.49
N GLN A 90 -0.54 12.22 1.29
CA GLN A 90 0.40 12.62 0.24
C GLN A 90 1.78 12.01 0.51
N ALA A 91 2.30 12.12 1.73
CA ALA A 91 3.60 11.55 2.09
C ALA A 91 3.65 10.03 1.95
N GLN A 92 2.57 9.34 2.33
CA GLN A 92 2.37 7.92 2.06
C GLN A 92 2.43 7.64 0.55
N ARG A 93 1.63 8.34 -0.25
CA ARG A 93 1.53 8.15 -1.70
C ARG A 93 2.88 8.32 -2.40
N GLU A 94 3.60 9.40 -2.10
CA GLU A 94 4.89 9.75 -2.73
C GLU A 94 6.06 8.86 -2.27
N SER A 95 5.93 8.27 -1.08
CA SER A 95 6.98 7.45 -0.48
C SER A 95 6.69 5.96 -0.46
N ALA A 96 5.53 5.53 -0.99
CA ALA A 96 5.13 4.13 -1.04
C ALA A 96 6.15 3.28 -1.80
N GLU A 97 6.48 2.13 -1.22
CA GLU A 97 7.37 1.11 -1.78
C GLU A 97 6.63 -0.20 -1.97
N GLU A 98 5.75 -0.55 -1.02
CA GLU A 98 4.92 -1.74 -1.08
C GLU A 98 3.45 -1.39 -0.83
N LEU A 99 2.55 -2.04 -1.56
CA LEU A 99 1.11 -1.99 -1.39
C LEU A 99 0.62 -3.40 -1.04
N LEU A 100 0.10 -3.54 0.18
CA LEU A 100 -0.59 -4.73 0.65
C LEU A 100 -2.09 -4.58 0.38
N LEU A 101 -2.67 -5.53 -0.35
CA LEU A 101 -4.11 -5.63 -0.57
C LEU A 101 -4.66 -6.80 0.24
N ILE A 102 -5.60 -6.52 1.12
CA ILE A 102 -6.31 -7.53 1.92
C ILE A 102 -7.78 -7.57 1.47
N PRO A 103 -8.25 -8.66 0.85
CA PRO A 103 -9.67 -8.84 0.54
C PRO A 103 -10.54 -8.76 1.79
N PHE A 104 -11.74 -8.21 1.65
CA PHE A 104 -12.68 -8.08 2.77
C PHE A 104 -13.03 -9.43 3.42
N ASP A 105 -13.05 -10.51 2.65
CA ASP A 105 -13.35 -11.85 3.14
C ASP A 105 -12.24 -12.40 4.07
N GLU A 106 -11.04 -11.82 4.03
CA GLU A 106 -9.90 -12.18 4.88
C GLU A 106 -9.72 -11.23 6.08
N LEU A 107 -10.38 -10.06 6.08
CA LEU A 107 -10.27 -9.06 7.15
C LEU A 107 -10.67 -9.59 8.54
N PRO A 108 -11.75 -10.38 8.71
CA PRO A 108 -12.10 -10.89 10.04
C PRO A 108 -10.96 -11.68 10.70
N ALA A 109 -10.32 -12.56 9.93
CA ALA A 109 -9.19 -13.36 10.43
C ALA A 109 -7.97 -12.50 10.79
N VAL A 110 -7.73 -11.43 10.04
CA VAL A 110 -6.66 -10.47 10.33
C VAL A 110 -6.94 -9.68 11.61
N VAL A 111 -8.19 -9.24 11.82
CA VAL A 111 -8.59 -8.46 13.01
C VAL A 111 -8.52 -9.29 14.28
N GLU A 112 -8.89 -10.57 14.24
CA GLU A 112 -8.79 -11.47 15.40
C GLU A 112 -7.34 -11.81 15.78
N ALA A 113 -6.39 -11.61 14.86
CA ALA A 113 -4.99 -12.02 15.03
C ALA A 113 -4.09 -10.96 15.68
N VAL A 114 -4.57 -9.71 15.83
CA VAL A 114 -3.85 -8.51 16.30
C VAL A 114 -4.47 -8.02 17.60
#